data_AF-A0A183LAV4-F1
#
_entry.id   AF-A0A183LAV4-F1
#
_cell.length_a   1.000
_cell.length_b   1.000
_cell.length_c   1.000
_cell.angle_alpha   90.00
_cell.angle_beta   90.00
_cell.angle_gamma   90.00
#
_symmetry.space_group_name_H-M   'P 1'
#
loop_
_entity.id
_entity.type
_entity.pdbx_description
1 polymer ?
#
loop_
_entity_poly.entity_id
_entity_poly.type
_entity_poly.pdbx_seq_one_letter_code
_entity_poly.pdbx_strand_id
1 'polypeptide(L)'
;MVNEQLVTNIPLPNAEDPDLLDPNSDPEHPKVIVFEEVKAASELIKDGIIYTPCKEEAKRGVIACSAGNHALGLAYHGSLLKIPITIIMPVNSSLMKQERCKKYGGLVLLKGNSVFEVSIKYKFILDFLSFFLIPIVHF
;
A
#
# COMPACT_ATOMS: atom_id res chain seq x y z
N MET A 1 -18.31 18.64 12.83
CA MET A 1 -17.07 19.32 12.42
C MET A 1 -15.91 18.41 12.78
N VAL A 2 -15.35 17.68 11.82
CA VAL A 2 -14.22 16.77 12.05
C VAL A 2 -12.96 17.60 11.82
N ASN A 3 -12.09 17.67 12.82
CA ASN A 3 -10.89 18.49 12.80
C ASN A 3 -9.90 17.89 11.78
N GLU A 4 -9.72 18.54 10.62
CA GLU A 4 -8.74 18.16 9.58
C GLU A 4 -7.32 18.55 9.99
N GLN A 5 -6.87 18.10 11.17
CA GLN A 5 -5.45 18.20 11.51
C GLN A 5 -4.71 17.10 10.75
N LEU A 6 -4.05 17.49 9.66
CA LEU A 6 -3.03 16.68 9.02
C LEU A 6 -2.03 16.23 10.09
N VAL A 7 -1.82 14.91 10.21
CA VAL A 7 -0.87 14.35 11.18
C VAL A 7 0.54 14.64 10.66
N THR A 8 1.14 15.76 11.08
CA THR A 8 2.48 16.21 10.63
C THR A 8 3.61 15.74 11.53
N ASN A 9 3.33 15.21 12.72
CA ASN A 9 4.34 14.72 13.66
C ASN A 9 4.58 13.21 13.47
N ILE A 10 5.08 12.85 12.29
CA ILE A 10 5.51 11.49 11.98
C ILE A 10 6.95 11.33 12.48
N PRO A 11 7.25 10.33 13.34
CA PRO A 11 8.62 10.00 13.69
C PRO A 11 9.36 9.61 12.42
N LEU A 12 10.43 10.33 12.09
CA LEU A 12 11.28 9.95 10.97
C LEU A 12 11.92 8.59 11.27
N PRO A 13 11.93 7.65 10.31
CA PRO A 13 12.67 6.40 10.47
C PRO A 13 14.14 6.68 10.78
N ASN A 14 14.76 5.81 11.59
CA ASN A 14 16.16 5.93 11.97
C ASN A 14 17.06 5.90 10.72
N ALA A 15 18.03 6.82 10.62
CA ALA A 15 18.93 6.92 9.46
C ALA A 15 19.78 5.67 9.23
N GLU A 16 20.00 4.88 10.28
CA GLU A 16 20.74 3.61 10.24
C GLU A 16 19.85 2.40 9.97
N ASP A 17 18.54 2.60 9.74
CA ASP A 17 17.64 1.52 9.38
C ASP A 17 18.08 0.97 8.00
N PRO A 18 18.61 -0.27 7.90
CA PRO A 18 19.06 -0.84 6.60
C PRO A 18 17.91 -0.94 5.57
N ASP A 19 16.71 -0.78 6.12
CA ASP A 19 15.37 -0.77 5.62
C ASP A 19 15.02 0.58 4.91
N LEU A 20 15.76 1.67 5.15
CA LEU A 20 15.59 2.96 4.45
C LEU A 20 15.98 2.91 2.98
N LEU A 21 16.88 2.00 2.61
CA LEU A 21 17.40 1.88 1.26
C LEU A 21 16.47 0.95 0.47
N ASP A 22 15.76 1.51 -0.51
CA ASP A 22 15.07 0.72 -1.52
C ASP A 22 16.15 0.07 -2.41
N PRO A 23 16.21 -1.28 -2.54
CA PRO A 23 17.20 -1.96 -3.38
C PRO A 23 17.15 -1.55 -4.85
N ASN A 24 16.02 -0.97 -5.30
CA ASN A 24 15.83 -0.45 -6.65
C ASN A 24 16.11 1.06 -6.76
N SER A 25 16.35 1.74 -5.63
CA SER A 25 16.79 3.13 -5.61
C SER A 25 18.30 3.15 -5.84
N ASP A 26 18.73 3.72 -6.96
CA ASP A 26 20.14 3.97 -7.26
C ASP A 26 20.49 5.41 -6.85
N PRO A 27 21.05 5.62 -5.64
CA PRO A 27 21.41 6.95 -5.17
C PRO A 27 22.60 7.55 -5.91
N GLU A 28 23.43 6.73 -6.58
CA GLU A 28 24.55 7.23 -7.39
C GLU A 28 24.09 7.71 -8.78
N HIS A 29 22.97 7.18 -9.28
CA HIS A 29 22.35 7.59 -10.54
C HIS A 29 20.89 8.04 -10.35
N PRO A 30 20.65 9.20 -9.70
CA PRO A 30 19.30 9.72 -9.53
C PRO A 30 18.69 10.05 -10.90
N LYS A 31 17.51 9.48 -11.18
CA LYS A 31 16.74 9.83 -12.37
C LYS A 31 16.08 11.19 -12.18
N VAL A 32 16.46 12.16 -13.01
CA VAL A 32 15.76 13.44 -13.09
C VAL A 32 14.46 13.21 -13.84
N ILE A 33 13.34 13.36 -13.15
CA ILE A 33 11.99 13.31 -13.72
C ILE A 33 11.51 14.71 -14.07
N VAL A 34 10.88 14.86 -15.23
CA VAL A 34 10.33 16.15 -15.68
C VAL A 34 8.89 16.35 -15.20
N PHE A 35 8.44 17.61 -15.18
CA PHE A 35 7.09 17.95 -14.71
C PHE A 35 6.00 17.22 -15.49
N GLU A 36 6.19 17.01 -16.79
CA GLU A 36 5.29 16.26 -17.67
C GLU A 36 5.11 14.81 -17.21
N GLU A 37 6.17 14.15 -16.73
CA GLU A 37 6.09 12.78 -16.21
C GLU A 37 5.32 12.73 -14.90
N VAL A 38 5.53 13.70 -14.01
CA VAL A 38 4.78 13.83 -12.75
C VAL A 38 3.29 14.08 -13.04
N LYS A 39 2.99 14.96 -14.00
CA LYS A 39 1.63 15.26 -14.41
C LYS A 39 0.95 14.03 -15.04
N ALA A 40 1.63 13.32 -15.93
CA ALA A 40 1.11 12.10 -16.54
C ALA A 40 0.81 11.04 -15.48
N ALA A 41 1.72 10.84 -14.51
CA ALA A 41 1.47 9.94 -13.39
C ALA A 41 0.24 10.37 -12.58
N SER A 42 0.08 11.67 -12.30
CA SER A 42 -1.10 12.20 -11.59
C SER A 42 -2.40 11.94 -12.35
N GLU A 43 -2.40 12.09 -13.68
CA GLU A 43 -3.58 11.82 -14.51
C GLU A 43 -3.94 10.34 -14.51
N LEU A 44 -2.94 9.45 -14.54
CA LEU A 44 -3.13 7.99 -14.49
C LEU A 44 -3.75 7.51 -13.17
N ILE A 45 -3.40 8.17 -12.05
CA ILE A 45 -3.92 7.76 -10.73
C ILE A 45 -5.19 8.50 -10.31
N LYS A 46 -5.58 9.57 -11.02
CA LYS A 46 -6.67 10.48 -10.59
C LYS A 46 -7.99 9.74 -10.34
N ASP A 47 -8.32 8.78 -11.20
CA ASP A 47 -9.58 8.03 -11.15
C ASP A 47 -9.45 6.73 -10.34
N GLY A 48 -8.23 6.41 -9.89
CA GLY A 48 -7.95 5.26 -9.01
C GLY A 48 -8.17 5.56 -7.52
N ILE A 49 -8.36 6.83 -7.15
CA ILE A 49 -8.59 7.25 -5.76
C ILE A 49 -10.09 7.34 -5.52
N ILE A 50 -10.64 6.34 -4.83
CA ILE A 50 -12.06 6.31 -4.47
C ILE A 50 -12.19 6.57 -2.97
N TYR A 51 -12.94 7.58 -2.55
CA TYR A 51 -13.12 7.80 -1.11
C TYR A 51 -14.01 6.73 -0.50
N THR A 52 -13.63 6.21 0.67
CA THR A 52 -14.47 5.29 1.44
C THR A 52 -15.79 6.00 1.80
N PRO A 53 -16.96 5.54 1.31
CA PRO A 53 -18.21 6.31 1.35
C PRO A 53 -18.74 6.59 2.76
N CYS A 54 -18.48 5.71 3.75
CA CYS A 54 -18.91 5.95 5.13
C CYS A 54 -18.05 5.24 6.22
N LYS A 55 -18.16 5.71 7.47
CA LYS A 55 -17.44 5.14 8.63
C LYS A 55 -17.80 3.68 8.94
N GLU A 56 -19.01 3.24 8.62
CA GLU A 56 -19.44 1.85 8.85
C GLU A 56 -18.78 0.87 7.87
N GLU A 57 -18.56 1.29 6.63
CA GLU A 57 -17.79 0.50 5.65
C GLU A 57 -16.32 0.43 6.03
N ALA A 58 -15.76 1.53 6.55
CA ALA A 58 -14.39 1.55 7.08
C ALA A 58 -14.18 0.54 8.23
N LYS A 59 -15.20 0.26 9.06
CA LYS A 59 -15.11 -0.75 10.12
C LYS A 59 -15.02 -2.19 9.59
N ARG A 60 -15.50 -2.46 8.38
CA ARG A 60 -15.40 -3.79 7.75
C ARG A 60 -13.96 -4.13 7.38
N GLY A 61 -13.12 -3.11 7.23
CA GLY A 61 -11.72 -3.24 6.87
C GLY A 61 -11.48 -3.24 5.37
N VAL A 62 -10.21 -3.33 5.01
CA VAL A 62 -9.73 -3.37 3.64
C VAL A 62 -8.86 -4.60 3.45
N ILE A 63 -9.03 -5.28 2.32
CA ILE A 63 -8.23 -6.42 1.88
C ILE A 63 -7.56 -6.04 0.56
N ALA A 64 -6.24 -6.16 0.49
CA ALA A 64 -5.48 -5.85 -0.72
C ALA A 64 -4.50 -6.96 -1.07
N CYS A 65 -4.35 -7.23 -2.37
CA CYS A 65 -3.27 -8.06 -2.89
C CYS A 65 -2.13 -7.15 -3.37
N SER A 66 -1.07 -7.02 -2.58
CA SER A 66 0.10 -6.24 -2.95
C SER A 66 1.33 -6.68 -2.16
N ALA A 67 2.49 -6.70 -2.83
CA ALA A 67 3.80 -6.99 -2.23
C ALA A 67 4.74 -5.77 -2.26
N GLY A 68 4.20 -4.58 -2.52
CA GLY A 68 4.97 -3.34 -2.75
C GLY A 68 4.62 -2.21 -1.78
N ASN A 69 5.00 -0.99 -2.14
CA ASN A 69 4.79 0.20 -1.29
C ASN A 69 3.31 0.47 -1.00
N HIS A 70 2.41 0.06 -1.90
CA HIS A 70 0.97 0.12 -1.68
C HIS A 70 0.54 -0.67 -0.44
N ALA A 71 1.09 -1.87 -0.22
CA ALA A 71 0.84 -2.66 0.99
C ALA A 71 1.31 -1.95 2.26
N LEU A 72 2.46 -1.28 2.20
CA LEU A 72 3.02 -0.53 3.34
C LEU A 72 2.16 0.69 3.67
N GLY A 73 1.77 1.47 2.66
CA GLY A 73 0.89 2.63 2.82
C GLY A 73 -0.46 2.25 3.39
N LEU A 74 -1.07 1.17 2.88
CA LEU A 74 -2.33 0.64 3.41
C LEU A 74 -2.21 0.23 4.88
N ALA A 75 -1.21 -0.58 5.23
CA ALA A 75 -1.02 -1.02 6.62
C ALA A 75 -0.84 0.18 7.57
N TYR A 76 0.04 1.11 7.19
CA TYR A 76 0.36 2.29 8.00
C TYR A 76 -0.85 3.20 8.20
N HIS A 77 -1.51 3.63 7.12
CA HIS A 77 -2.65 4.53 7.21
C HIS A 77 -3.89 3.85 7.81
N GLY A 78 -4.11 2.57 7.52
CA GLY A 78 -5.20 1.81 8.09
C GLY A 78 -5.08 1.72 9.62
N SER A 79 -3.87 1.46 10.14
CA SER A 79 -3.61 1.46 11.58
C SER A 79 -3.89 2.82 12.22
N LEU A 80 -3.43 3.92 11.60
CA LEU A 80 -3.72 5.29 12.09
C LEU A 80 -5.23 5.60 12.12
N LEU A 81 -5.97 5.16 11.10
CA LEU A 81 -7.41 5.35 10.98
C LEU A 81 -8.23 4.31 11.76
N LYS A 82 -7.57 3.35 12.42
CA LYS A 82 -8.19 2.20 13.12
C LYS A 82 -9.09 1.37 12.20
N ILE A 83 -8.70 1.26 10.93
CA ILE A 83 -9.33 0.43 9.92
C ILE A 83 -8.56 -0.89 9.86
N PRO A 84 -9.21 -2.06 9.99
CA PRO A 84 -8.51 -3.33 9.89
C PRO A 84 -8.03 -3.56 8.45
N ILE A 85 -6.73 -3.81 8.28
CA ILE A 85 -6.12 -4.04 6.96
C ILE A 85 -5.62 -5.48 6.88
N THR A 86 -6.04 -6.20 5.84
CA THR A 86 -5.50 -7.51 5.47
C THR A 86 -4.77 -7.41 4.14
N ILE A 87 -3.55 -7.92 4.09
CA ILE A 87 -2.69 -7.86 2.91
C ILE A 87 -2.35 -9.28 2.51
N ILE A 88 -2.73 -9.65 1.30
CA ILE A 88 -2.37 -10.94 0.73
C ILE A 88 -1.12 -10.76 -0.13
N MET A 89 -0.04 -11.41 0.27
CA MET A 89 1.27 -11.39 -0.39
C MET A 89 1.62 -12.78 -0.93
N PRO A 90 2.32 -12.90 -2.07
CA PRO A 90 2.88 -14.17 -2.48
C PRO A 90 3.98 -14.65 -1.53
N VAL A 91 4.15 -15.97 -1.43
CA VAL A 91 5.06 -16.59 -0.45
C VAL A 91 6.53 -16.21 -0.65
N ASN A 92 6.89 -15.83 -1.87
CA ASN A 92 8.22 -15.37 -2.26
C ASN A 92 8.42 -13.85 -2.09
N SER A 93 7.47 -13.13 -1.50
CA SER A 93 7.62 -11.69 -1.22
C SER A 93 8.79 -11.45 -0.28
N SER A 94 9.49 -10.32 -0.44
CA SER A 94 10.57 -9.91 0.46
C SER A 94 10.11 -9.97 1.93
N LEU A 95 10.82 -10.73 2.77
CA LEU A 95 10.54 -10.88 4.20
C LEU A 95 10.45 -9.51 4.88
N MET A 96 11.32 -8.57 4.47
CA MET A 96 11.32 -7.20 4.96
C MET A 96 9.97 -6.50 4.77
N LYS A 97 9.36 -6.64 3.59
CA LYS A 97 8.06 -6.03 3.29
C LYS A 97 6.92 -6.70 4.07
N GLN A 98 7.02 -8.02 4.27
CA GLN A 98 6.07 -8.76 5.11
C GLN A 98 6.12 -8.28 6.56
N GLU A 99 7.32 -8.20 7.14
CA GLU A 99 7.51 -7.79 8.53
C GLU A 99 7.13 -6.32 8.76
N ARG A 100 7.44 -5.43 7.81
CA ARG A 100 7.01 -4.03 7.88
C ARG A 100 5.50 -3.86 7.84
N CYS A 101 4.81 -4.58 6.95
CA CYS A 101 3.34 -4.55 6.91
C CYS A 101 2.74 -5.03 8.25
N LYS A 102 3.30 -6.08 8.86
CA LYS A 102 2.90 -6.55 10.19
C LYS A 102 3.17 -5.50 11.27
N LYS A 103 4.36 -4.89 11.27
CA LYS A 103 4.77 -3.84 12.21
C LYS A 103 3.87 -2.61 12.13
N TYR A 104 3.39 -2.27 10.93
CA TYR A 104 2.42 -1.20 10.73
C TYR A 104 0.98 -1.57 11.10
N GLY A 105 0.71 -2.79 11.55
CA GLY A 105 -0.61 -3.22 12.01
C GLY A 105 -1.47 -3.88 10.94
N GLY A 106 -0.91 -4.18 9.77
CA GLY A 106 -1.57 -4.96 8.73
C GLY A 106 -1.47 -6.46 8.99
N LEU A 107 -2.55 -7.20 8.79
CA LEU A 107 -2.55 -8.66 8.80
C LEU A 107 -1.99 -9.18 7.48
N VAL A 108 -0.81 -9.82 7.51
CA VAL A 108 -0.17 -10.37 6.30
C VAL A 108 -0.52 -11.84 6.12
N LEU A 109 -1.11 -12.18 4.97
CA LEU A 109 -1.44 -13.54 4.55
C LEU A 109 -0.56 -13.95 3.36
N LEU A 110 0.28 -14.97 3.55
CA LEU A 110 1.14 -15.48 2.49
C LEU A 110 0.42 -16.57 1.69
N LYS A 111 0.18 -16.33 0.39
CA LYS A 111 -0.55 -17.24 -0.50
C LYS A 111 -0.01 -17.17 -1.92
N GLY A 112 0.06 -18.31 -2.62
CA GLY A 112 0.45 -18.34 -4.04
C GLY A 112 1.89 -17.89 -4.30
N ASN A 113 2.31 -17.93 -5.56
CA ASN A 113 3.69 -17.65 -5.96
C ASN A 113 3.85 -16.31 -6.69
N SER A 114 2.76 -15.65 -7.05
CA SER A 114 2.78 -14.33 -7.69
C SER A 114 1.57 -13.48 -7.27
N VAL A 115 1.72 -12.15 -7.31
CA VAL A 115 0.60 -11.22 -7.02
C VAL A 115 -0.56 -11.43 -7.99
N PHE A 116 -0.25 -11.71 -9.26
CA PHE A 116 -1.26 -11.96 -10.30
C PHE A 116 -2.12 -13.19 -9.99
N GLU A 117 -1.49 -14.33 -9.71
CA GLU A 117 -2.19 -15.57 -9.33
C GLU A 117 -3.11 -15.35 -8.12
N VAL A 118 -2.59 -14.69 -7.09
CA VAL A 118 -3.33 -14.40 -5.86
C VAL A 118 -4.50 -13.47 -6.16
N SER A 119 -4.30 -12.40 -6.93
CA SER A 119 -5.36 -11.46 -7.27
C SER A 119 -6.54 -12.14 -7.97
N ILE A 120 -6.29 -13.09 -8.88
CA ILE A 120 -7.34 -13.87 -9.56
C ILE A 120 -8.03 -14.81 -8.58
N LYS A 121 -7.27 -15.58 -7.80
CA LYS A 121 -7.82 -16.60 -6.90
C LYS A 121 -8.69 -15.99 -5.80
N TYR A 122 -8.29 -14.82 -5.30
CA TYR A 122 -8.99 -14.09 -4.26
C TYR A 122 -9.89 -12.99 -4.83
N LYS A 123 -10.05 -12.90 -6.16
CA LYS A 123 -10.85 -11.87 -6.82
C LYS A 123 -12.25 -11.77 -6.23
N PHE A 124 -12.95 -12.89 -6.06
CA PHE A 124 -14.29 -12.89 -5.47
C PHE A 124 -14.33 -12.29 -4.06
N ILE A 125 -13.30 -12.56 -3.25
CA ILE A 125 -13.18 -12.02 -1.88
C ILE A 125 -12.83 -10.53 -1.92
N LEU A 126 -11.91 -10.13 -2.80
CA LEU A 126 -11.55 -8.73 -3.01
C LEU A 126 -12.75 -7.91 -3.51
N ASP A 127 -13.50 -8.43 -4.48
CA ASP A 127 -14.69 -7.77 -5.03
C ASP A 127 -15.81 -7.65 -3.96
N PHE A 128 -15.90 -8.61 -3.02
CA PHE A 128 -16.92 -8.62 -1.97
C PHE A 128 -16.55 -7.81 -0.73
N LEU A 129 -15.25 -7.66 -0.43
CA LEU A 129 -14.74 -7.04 0.80
C LEU A 129 -13.91 -5.78 0.56
N SER A 130 -13.61 -5.40 -0.68
CA SER A 130 -12.75 -4.25 -0.98
C SER A 130 -13.09 -3.51 -2.26
N PHE A 131 -13.74 -2.37 -2.08
CA PHE A 131 -13.41 -1.18 -2.85
C PHE A 131 -11.95 -0.82 -2.55
N PHE A 132 -11.01 -1.26 -3.39
CA PHE A 132 -9.76 -0.56 -3.73
C PHE A 132 -8.83 -1.51 -4.49
N LEU A 133 -8.90 -1.45 -5.81
CA LEU A 133 -7.87 -1.94 -6.71
C LEU A 133 -7.32 -0.71 -7.44
N ILE A 134 -6.27 -0.07 -6.89
CA ILE A 134 -5.42 0.74 -7.75
C ILE A 134 -4.65 -0.26 -8.61
N PRO A 135 -4.80 -0.26 -9.94
CA PRO A 135 -4.03 -1.14 -10.80
C PRO A 135 -2.55 -0.84 -10.57
N ILE A 136 -1.77 -1.90 -10.32
CA ILE A 136 -0.32 -1.84 -10.24
C ILE A 136 0.17 -1.42 -11.63
N VAL A 137 0.42 -0.13 -11.83
CA VAL A 137 1.19 0.37 -12.98
C VAL A 137 2.59 -0.20 -12.81
N HIS A 138 2.93 -1.19 -13.62
CA HIS A 138 4.32 -1.58 -13.84
C HIS A 138 5.00 -0.39 -14.53
N PHE A 139 5.93 0.25 -13.84
CA PHE A 139 6.99 1.03 -14.47
C PHE A 139 8.18 0.10 -14.72
#